data_AF-A0A7H5EZT4-F1
#
_entry.id   AF-A0A7H5EZT4-F1
#
_cell.length_a   1.000
_cell.length_b   1.000
_cell.length_c   1.000
_cell.angle_alpha   90.00
_cell.angle_beta   90.00
_cell.angle_gamma   90.00
#
_symmetry.space_group_name_H-M   'P 1'
#
loop_
_entity.id
_entity.type
_entity.pdbx_description
1 polymer ?
#
loop_
_entity_poly.entity_id
_entity_poly.type
_entity_poly.pdbx_seq_one_letter_code
_entity_poly.pdbx_strand_id
1 'polypeptide(L)'
;MADTPLVNRVANSKLITFKLEDHWPKAEMVNFDLKDYLYMELMLKEKDFREALKNHDFSQYQDKVLLVYCSTDAIIPAWAFMLVAAAAAPYATDVYLGTEEEYLRAHFRSVVESLDAESFVDQRIVIKGCGEKQVPASAYLDITAKLRPVARSIMYGEPCSTVPVFKKAMIRK
;
A
#
# COMPACT_ATOMS: atom_id res chain seq x y z
N MET A 1 32.66 15.29 48.88
CA MET A 1 31.87 14.24 48.21
C MET A 1 31.32 14.87 46.94
N ALA A 2 31.82 14.47 45.78
CA ALA A 2 31.43 15.07 44.50
C ALA A 2 30.16 14.37 44.00
N ASP A 3 29.06 15.10 44.05
CA ASP A 3 27.78 14.66 43.53
C ASP A 3 27.87 14.65 42.00
N THR A 4 27.97 13.46 41.42
CA THR A 4 28.07 13.31 39.97
C THR A 4 26.65 13.45 39.43
N PRO A 5 26.34 14.43 38.56
CA PRO A 5 24.98 14.61 38.07
C PRO A 5 24.51 13.32 37.40
N LEU A 6 23.34 12.82 37.80
CA LEU A 6 22.59 11.79 37.07
C LEU A 6 22.32 12.32 35.67
N VAL A 7 23.21 11.99 34.73
CA VAL A 7 23.00 12.25 33.32
C VAL A 7 21.80 11.41 32.92
N ASN A 8 20.66 12.08 32.75
CA ASN A 8 19.43 11.47 32.28
C ASN A 8 19.68 11.02 30.83
N ARG A 9 20.12 9.76 30.67
CA ARG A 9 20.44 9.12 29.37
C ARG A 9 19.22 8.91 28.46
N VAL A 10 18.05 9.41 28.87
CA VAL A 10 16.76 9.20 28.19
C VAL A 10 16.62 10.03 26.90
N ALA A 11 17.49 11.01 26.64
CA ALA A 11 17.29 11.97 25.55
C ALA A 11 18.15 11.80 24.27
N ASN A 12 18.98 10.75 24.14
CA ASN A 12 19.97 10.67 23.04
C ASN A 12 19.83 9.50 22.06
N SER A 13 18.67 8.86 21.99
CA SER A 13 18.29 8.07 20.82
C SER A 13 16.87 8.44 20.46
N LYS A 14 16.71 9.29 19.43
CA LYS A 14 15.38 9.62 18.90
C LYS A 14 14.71 8.32 18.48
N LEU A 15 13.61 8.00 19.13
CA LEU A 15 12.71 6.93 18.72
C LEU A 15 11.98 7.42 17.46
N ILE A 16 12.15 6.74 16.34
CA ILE A 16 11.42 7.06 15.11
C ILE A 16 10.08 6.36 15.16
N THR A 17 9.00 7.12 15.05
CA THR A 17 7.66 6.57 14.83
C THR A 17 7.38 6.60 13.33
N PHE A 18 7.30 5.42 12.72
CA PHE A 18 6.96 5.26 11.32
C PHE A 18 5.47 4.90 11.19
N LYS A 19 4.75 5.67 10.38
CA LYS A 19 3.30 5.53 10.20
C LYS A 19 3.01 5.11 8.76
N LEU A 20 2.62 3.85 8.57
CA LEU A 20 2.20 3.39 7.24
C LEU A 20 0.94 4.12 6.76
N GLU A 21 0.05 4.50 7.68
CA GLU A 21 -1.17 5.27 7.37
C GLU A 21 -0.92 6.59 6.62
N ASP A 22 0.23 7.23 6.84
CA ASP A 22 0.60 8.49 6.17
C ASP A 22 0.83 8.29 4.66
N HIS A 23 1.05 7.04 4.23
CA HIS A 23 1.26 6.65 2.83
C HIS A 23 0.02 6.06 2.16
N TRP A 24 -1.15 6.14 2.79
CA TRP A 24 -2.40 5.70 2.18
C TRP A 24 -2.66 6.42 0.83
N PRO A 25 -3.18 5.72 -0.21
CA PRO A 25 -3.53 6.37 -1.47
C PRO A 25 -4.44 7.58 -1.26
N LYS A 26 -4.07 8.73 -1.83
CA LYS A 26 -4.88 9.96 -1.73
C LYS A 26 -6.03 9.96 -2.71
N ALA A 27 -5.83 9.35 -3.88
CA ALA A 27 -6.85 9.19 -4.90
C ALA A 27 -7.94 8.23 -4.39
N GLU A 28 -9.20 8.61 -4.65
CA GLU A 28 -10.34 7.74 -4.42
C GLU A 28 -10.23 6.49 -5.31
N MET A 29 -10.57 5.32 -4.78
CA MET A 29 -10.65 4.08 -5.56
C MET A 29 -12.09 3.84 -6.01
N VAL A 30 -12.28 3.53 -7.29
CA VAL A 30 -13.59 3.26 -7.89
C VAL A 30 -13.54 2.01 -8.75
N ASN A 31 -14.66 1.33 -8.83
CA ASN A 31 -14.76 0.00 -9.44
C ASN A 31 -15.24 0.07 -10.89
N PHE A 32 -14.67 -0.79 -11.73
CA PHE A 32 -15.12 -1.09 -13.08
C PHE A 32 -15.26 -2.62 -13.20
N ASP A 33 -16.49 -3.10 -13.09
CA ASP A 33 -16.79 -4.53 -13.17
C ASP A 33 -17.13 -4.91 -14.61
N LEU A 34 -16.34 -5.80 -15.21
CA LEU A 34 -16.56 -6.29 -16.56
C LEU A 34 -17.86 -7.07 -16.70
N LYS A 35 -18.41 -7.63 -15.60
CA LYS A 35 -19.69 -8.36 -15.60
C LYS A 35 -20.79 -7.57 -16.31
N ASP A 36 -20.86 -6.27 -16.07
CA ASP A 36 -21.90 -5.37 -16.58
C ASP A 36 -21.86 -5.24 -18.11
N TYR A 37 -20.78 -5.71 -18.74
CA TYR A 37 -20.55 -5.67 -20.18
C TYR A 37 -20.58 -7.04 -20.85
N LEU A 38 -20.89 -8.10 -20.09
CA LEU A 38 -20.97 -9.46 -20.61
C LEU A 38 -22.38 -9.78 -21.08
N TYR A 39 -22.47 -10.48 -22.21
CA TYR A 39 -23.71 -11.09 -22.64
C TYR A 39 -24.11 -12.20 -21.66
N MET A 40 -25.27 -12.04 -21.03
CA MET A 40 -25.79 -12.92 -19.98
C MET A 40 -24.80 -13.12 -18.82
N GLU A 41 -23.96 -12.12 -18.52
CA GLU A 41 -22.95 -12.20 -17.46
C GLU A 41 -21.88 -13.32 -17.66
N LEU A 42 -21.83 -13.93 -18.85
CA LEU A 42 -21.02 -15.14 -19.11
C LEU A 42 -20.00 -14.97 -20.23
N MET A 43 -20.28 -14.11 -21.22
CA MET A 43 -19.49 -14.03 -22.44
C MET A 43 -19.33 -12.61 -22.95
N LEU A 44 -18.09 -12.22 -23.25
CA LEU A 44 -17.80 -10.93 -23.84
C LEU A 44 -17.93 -10.99 -25.36
N LYS A 45 -18.78 -10.14 -25.95
CA LYS A 45 -18.93 -9.97 -27.40
C LYS A 45 -18.16 -8.74 -27.85
N GLU A 46 -17.20 -8.89 -28.75
CA GLU A 46 -16.28 -7.80 -29.10
C GLU A 46 -16.98 -6.53 -29.60
N LYS A 47 -17.93 -6.68 -30.54
CA LYS A 47 -18.66 -5.54 -31.10
C LYS A 47 -19.39 -4.77 -30.01
N ASP A 48 -20.16 -5.48 -29.19
CA ASP A 48 -20.99 -4.91 -28.12
C ASP A 48 -20.11 -4.24 -27.05
N PHE A 49 -18.98 -4.87 -26.68
CA PHE A 49 -18.05 -4.31 -25.71
C PHE A 49 -17.40 -3.02 -26.20
N ARG A 50 -16.91 -3.00 -27.45
CA ARG A 50 -16.32 -1.78 -28.04
C ARG A 50 -17.33 -0.64 -28.13
N GLU A 51 -18.58 -0.95 -28.46
CA GLU A 51 -19.65 0.03 -28.49
C GLU A 51 -19.97 0.56 -27.09
N ALA A 52 -20.04 -0.31 -26.08
CA ALA A 52 -20.25 0.08 -24.70
C ALA A 52 -19.12 0.97 -24.17
N LEU A 53 -17.85 0.62 -24.39
CA LEU A 53 -16.72 1.45 -23.97
C LEU A 53 -16.71 2.83 -24.66
N LYS A 54 -17.14 2.90 -25.93
CA LYS A 54 -17.23 4.18 -26.65
C LYS A 54 -18.29 5.11 -26.04
N ASN A 55 -19.35 4.53 -25.48
CA ASN A 55 -20.46 5.28 -24.88
C ASN A 55 -20.30 5.51 -23.37
N HIS A 56 -19.31 4.85 -22.74
CA HIS A 56 -19.02 5.00 -21.33
C HIS A 56 -18.27 6.31 -21.06
N ASP A 57 -18.74 7.09 -20.08
CA ASP A 57 -18.09 8.33 -19.68
C ASP A 57 -16.87 8.04 -18.79
N PHE A 58 -15.68 7.96 -19.37
CA PHE A 58 -14.44 7.75 -18.61
C PHE A 58 -13.97 9.00 -17.83
N SER A 59 -14.52 10.19 -18.11
CA SER A 59 -14.14 11.41 -17.40
C SER A 59 -14.59 11.41 -15.93
N GLN A 60 -15.59 10.59 -15.59
CA GLN A 60 -16.02 10.37 -14.20
C GLN A 60 -14.90 9.78 -13.30
N TYR A 61 -13.84 9.23 -13.90
CA TYR A 61 -12.68 8.65 -13.20
C TYR A 61 -11.52 9.64 -13.02
N GLN A 62 -11.73 10.93 -13.30
CA GLN A 62 -10.70 11.96 -13.15
C GLN A 62 -10.06 11.93 -11.76
N ASP A 63 -8.73 11.83 -11.73
CA ASP A 63 -7.89 11.79 -10.52
C ASP A 63 -8.15 10.61 -9.57
N LYS A 64 -8.90 9.59 -10.02
CA LYS A 64 -9.22 8.38 -9.26
C LYS A 64 -8.35 7.20 -9.65
N VAL A 65 -8.27 6.20 -8.79
CA VAL A 65 -7.73 4.87 -9.11
C VAL A 65 -8.88 4.01 -9.61
N LEU A 66 -8.78 3.50 -10.83
CA LEU A 66 -9.79 2.62 -11.42
C LEU A 66 -9.42 1.15 -11.18
N LEU A 67 -10.21 0.47 -10.35
CA LEU A 67 -10.10 -0.95 -10.06
C LEU A 67 -10.94 -1.74 -11.05
N VAL A 68 -10.27 -2.38 -12.00
CA VAL A 68 -10.89 -3.18 -13.05
C VAL A 68 -10.91 -4.63 -12.59
N TYR A 69 -12.07 -5.29 -12.61
CA TYR A 69 -12.20 -6.71 -12.28
C TYR A 69 -13.43 -7.32 -12.96
N CYS A 70 -13.68 -8.61 -12.75
CA CYS A 70 -14.92 -9.27 -13.16
C CYS A 70 -15.47 -10.00 -11.94
N SER A 71 -16.69 -9.67 -11.50
CA SER A 71 -17.31 -10.35 -10.33
C SER A 71 -17.89 -11.73 -10.63
N THR A 72 -17.80 -12.19 -11.88
CA THR A 72 -18.23 -13.53 -12.29
C THR A 72 -17.05 -14.38 -12.71
N ASP A 73 -17.26 -15.69 -12.77
CA ASP A 73 -16.28 -16.67 -13.25
C ASP A 73 -16.15 -16.69 -14.79
N ALA A 74 -16.63 -15.66 -15.49
CA ALA A 74 -16.51 -15.55 -16.94
C ALA A 74 -15.04 -15.47 -17.37
N ILE A 75 -14.68 -16.23 -18.40
CA ILE A 75 -13.35 -16.18 -18.99
C ILE A 75 -13.25 -14.94 -19.87
N ILE A 76 -12.53 -13.93 -19.38
CA ILE A 76 -12.35 -12.66 -20.09
C ILE A 76 -11.06 -12.70 -20.92
N PRO A 77 -11.11 -12.37 -22.22
CA PRO A 77 -9.89 -12.26 -23.02
C PRO A 77 -9.08 -11.03 -22.60
N ALA A 78 -7.75 -11.18 -22.52
CA ALA A 78 -6.85 -10.15 -21.99
C ALA A 78 -6.99 -8.76 -22.66
N TRP A 79 -7.32 -8.73 -23.96
CA TRP A 79 -7.50 -7.48 -24.70
C TRP A 79 -8.66 -6.62 -24.16
N ALA A 80 -9.65 -7.20 -23.48
CA ALA A 80 -10.75 -6.43 -22.91
C ALA A 80 -10.25 -5.47 -21.81
N PHE A 81 -9.41 -5.97 -20.91
CA PHE A 81 -8.75 -5.14 -19.89
C PHE A 81 -7.85 -4.07 -20.51
N MET A 82 -7.14 -4.40 -21.59
CA MET A 82 -6.31 -3.43 -22.32
C MET A 82 -7.12 -2.28 -22.90
N LEU A 83 -8.33 -2.55 -23.41
CA LEU A 83 -9.22 -1.49 -23.91
C LEU A 83 -9.73 -0.58 -22.79
N VAL A 84 -10.09 -1.14 -21.64
CA VAL A 84 -10.49 -0.34 -20.46
C VAL A 84 -9.33 0.55 -20.02
N ALA A 85 -8.13 -0.01 -19.89
CA ALA A 85 -6.93 0.75 -19.51
C ALA A 85 -6.62 1.88 -20.51
N ALA A 86 -6.69 1.60 -21.81
CA ALA A 86 -6.45 2.61 -22.84
C ALA A 86 -7.48 3.76 -22.81
N ALA A 87 -8.74 3.45 -22.52
CA ALA A 87 -9.80 4.45 -22.43
C ALA A 87 -9.74 5.28 -21.14
N ALA A 88 -9.35 4.68 -20.02
CA ALA A 88 -9.28 5.33 -18.71
C ALA A 88 -7.99 6.14 -18.49
N ALA A 89 -6.88 5.78 -19.17
CA ALA A 89 -5.56 6.38 -18.97
C ALA A 89 -5.49 7.92 -19.02
N PRO A 90 -6.29 8.64 -19.84
CA PRO A 90 -6.27 10.10 -19.83
C PRO A 90 -6.87 10.77 -18.58
N TYR A 91 -7.64 10.03 -17.77
CA TYR A 91 -8.43 10.56 -16.65
C TYR A 91 -8.00 10.00 -15.31
N ALA A 92 -7.80 8.68 -15.23
CA ALA A 92 -7.47 7.99 -13.99
C ALA A 92 -6.02 8.23 -13.58
N THR A 93 -5.79 8.35 -12.27
CA THR A 93 -4.44 8.40 -11.67
C THR A 93 -3.71 7.07 -11.85
N ASP A 94 -4.45 5.96 -11.74
CA ASP A 94 -3.95 4.60 -11.98
C ASP A 94 -5.10 3.69 -12.43
N VAL A 95 -4.78 2.62 -13.16
CA VAL A 95 -5.72 1.58 -13.59
C VAL A 95 -5.17 0.23 -13.18
N TYR A 96 -5.85 -0.44 -12.26
CA TYR A 96 -5.37 -1.67 -11.63
C TYR A 96 -6.33 -2.83 -11.88
N LEU A 97 -5.79 -4.00 -12.25
CA LEU A 97 -6.57 -5.23 -12.39
C LEU A 97 -6.64 -5.95 -11.04
N GLY A 98 -7.79 -5.87 -10.36
CA GLY A 98 -8.04 -6.55 -9.10
C GLY A 98 -8.92 -5.76 -8.14
N THR A 99 -9.01 -6.27 -6.93
CA THR A 99 -9.78 -5.70 -5.82
C THR A 99 -9.03 -4.56 -5.11
N GLU A 100 -9.75 -3.80 -4.29
CA GLU A 100 -9.17 -2.75 -3.44
C GLU A 100 -8.08 -3.30 -2.51
N GLU A 101 -8.31 -4.48 -1.92
CA GLU A 101 -7.33 -5.10 -1.03
C GLU A 101 -6.03 -5.44 -1.79
N GLU A 102 -6.13 -5.99 -2.99
CA GLU A 102 -4.97 -6.31 -3.83
C GLU A 102 -4.23 -5.04 -4.26
N TYR A 103 -4.95 -3.99 -4.65
CA TYR A 103 -4.36 -2.70 -4.96
C TYR A 103 -3.60 -2.13 -3.77
N LEU A 104 -4.20 -2.12 -2.57
CA LEU A 104 -3.55 -1.63 -1.35
C LEU A 104 -2.28 -2.42 -1.03
N ARG A 105 -2.29 -3.74 -1.20
CA ARG A 105 -1.09 -4.58 -1.02
C ARG A 105 0.01 -4.18 -2.01
N ALA A 106 -0.32 -3.99 -3.28
CA ALA A 106 0.63 -3.58 -4.32
C ALA A 106 1.16 -2.16 -4.08
N HIS A 107 0.28 -1.21 -3.75
CA HIS A 107 0.61 0.17 -3.42
C HIS A 107 1.59 0.25 -2.26
N PHE A 108 1.28 -0.40 -1.13
CA PHE A 108 2.15 -0.37 0.04
C PHE A 108 3.49 -1.05 -0.19
N ARG A 109 3.52 -2.10 -1.01
CA ARG A 109 4.78 -2.71 -1.43
C ARG A 109 5.65 -1.70 -2.19
N SER A 110 5.09 -0.98 -3.16
CA SER A 110 5.80 0.07 -3.89
C SER A 110 6.28 1.20 -2.97
N VAL A 111 5.43 1.63 -2.02
CA VAL A 111 5.81 2.60 -0.98
C VAL A 111 7.05 2.12 -0.25
N VAL A 112 7.04 0.90 0.31
CA VAL A 112 8.17 0.34 1.08
C VAL A 112 9.42 0.19 0.22
N GLU A 113 9.29 -0.23 -1.04
CA GLU A 113 10.40 -0.35 -1.97
C GLU A 113 11.07 1.01 -2.22
N SER A 114 10.28 2.07 -2.36
CA SER A 114 10.74 3.45 -2.58
C SER A 114 11.34 4.15 -1.35
N LEU A 115 11.16 3.61 -0.14
CA LEU A 115 11.69 4.21 1.07
C LEU A 115 13.21 4.22 1.08
N ASP A 116 13.78 5.38 1.41
CA ASP A 116 15.18 5.52 1.76
C ASP A 116 15.47 4.86 3.10
N ALA A 117 16.15 3.71 3.06
CA ALA A 117 16.52 2.94 4.24
C ALA A 117 17.68 3.58 5.02
N GLU A 118 18.47 4.47 4.41
CA GLU A 118 19.64 5.09 5.06
C GLU A 118 19.22 5.94 6.27
N SER A 119 18.08 6.63 6.14
CA SER A 119 17.43 7.39 7.21
C SER A 119 17.12 6.57 8.48
N PHE A 120 17.17 5.23 8.39
CA PHE A 120 16.83 4.29 9.47
C PHE A 120 18.04 3.52 10.03
N VAL A 121 19.25 3.79 9.53
CA VAL A 121 20.48 3.09 9.96
C VAL A 121 20.74 3.31 11.46
N ASP A 122 20.89 2.19 12.18
CA ASP A 122 21.09 2.09 13.63
C ASP A 122 20.03 2.84 14.48
N GLN A 123 18.86 3.13 13.90
CA GLN A 123 17.74 3.78 14.57
C GLN A 123 16.87 2.79 15.35
N ARG A 124 16.18 3.30 16.37
CA ARG A 124 15.10 2.59 17.06
C ARG A 124 13.78 3.02 16.44
N ILE A 125 12.99 2.07 15.98
CA ILE A 125 11.81 2.34 15.15
C ILE A 125 10.58 1.69 15.78
N VAL A 126 9.50 2.45 15.88
CA VAL A 126 8.15 1.96 16.18
C VAL A 126 7.32 2.10 14.92
N ILE A 127 6.83 0.97 14.39
CA ILE A 127 5.86 0.95 13.30
C ILE A 127 4.47 1.01 13.93
N LYS A 128 3.75 2.10 13.66
CA LYS A 128 2.41 2.32 14.20
C LYS A 128 1.41 1.41 13.49
N GLY A 129 0.61 0.68 14.28
CA GLY A 129 -0.35 -0.32 13.80
C GLY A 129 -1.82 0.06 13.88
N CYS A 130 -2.16 1.07 14.69
CA CYS A 130 -3.53 1.48 14.96
C CYS A 130 -3.80 2.83 14.30
N GLY A 131 -4.59 2.80 13.23
CA GLY A 131 -4.99 3.96 12.46
C GLY A 131 -6.46 3.88 12.06
N GLU A 132 -7.03 4.99 11.63
CA GLU A 132 -8.40 5.02 11.09
C GLU A 132 -8.50 4.24 9.76
N LYS A 133 -7.40 4.22 8.99
CA LYS A 133 -7.31 3.53 7.70
C LYS A 133 -6.66 2.15 7.86
N GLN A 134 -7.28 1.13 7.28
CA GLN A 134 -6.84 -0.26 7.41
C GLN A 134 -5.65 -0.59 6.51
N VAL A 135 -4.43 -0.40 7.02
CA VAL A 135 -3.20 -0.80 6.33
C VAL A 135 -3.12 -2.34 6.24
N PRO A 136 -2.85 -2.93 5.06
CA PRO A 136 -2.79 -4.38 4.88
C PRO A 136 -1.63 -5.00 5.68
N ALA A 137 -1.84 -6.20 6.19
CA ALA A 137 -0.84 -6.94 6.97
C ALA A 137 0.50 -7.12 6.21
N SER A 138 0.44 -7.23 4.87
CA SER A 138 1.63 -7.32 4.01
C SER A 138 2.55 -6.10 4.14
N ALA A 139 2.00 -4.90 4.32
CA ALA A 139 2.80 -3.68 4.46
C ALA A 139 3.70 -3.72 5.70
N TYR A 140 3.20 -4.28 6.82
CA TYR A 140 3.97 -4.47 8.05
C TYR A 140 5.07 -5.53 7.90
N LEU A 141 4.78 -6.58 7.14
CA LEU A 141 5.78 -7.59 6.78
C LEU A 141 6.89 -6.95 5.93
N ASP A 142 6.52 -6.25 4.87
CA ASP A 142 7.45 -5.66 3.90
C ASP A 142 8.35 -4.60 4.56
N ILE A 143 7.78 -3.66 5.32
CA ILE A 143 8.56 -2.62 6.00
C ILE A 143 9.53 -3.22 7.02
N THR A 144 9.12 -4.28 7.72
CA THR A 144 10.00 -4.96 8.67
C THR A 144 11.15 -5.64 7.93
N ALA A 145 10.88 -6.30 6.81
CA ALA A 145 11.90 -6.92 5.97
C ALA A 145 12.90 -5.88 5.42
N LYS A 146 12.41 -4.72 4.96
CA LYS A 146 13.22 -3.61 4.46
C LYS A 146 14.11 -2.99 5.53
N LEU A 147 13.57 -2.74 6.73
CA LEU A 147 14.28 -2.00 7.78
C LEU A 147 15.15 -2.89 8.67
N ARG A 148 14.84 -4.18 8.83
CA ARG A 148 15.58 -5.10 9.71
C ARG A 148 17.10 -5.10 9.48
N PRO A 149 17.64 -5.08 8.25
CA PRO A 149 19.09 -5.11 8.02
C PRO A 149 19.82 -3.87 8.55
N VAL A 150 19.15 -2.71 8.57
CA VAL A 150 19.76 -1.42 8.88
C VAL A 150 19.42 -0.91 10.28
N ALA A 151 18.23 -1.23 10.80
CA ALA A 151 17.73 -0.71 12.06
C ALA A 151 18.44 -1.33 13.28
N ARG A 152 18.49 -0.59 14.38
CA ARG A 152 18.94 -1.10 15.68
C ARG A 152 17.86 -1.90 16.39
N SER A 153 16.62 -1.47 16.30
CA SER A 153 15.45 -2.22 16.80
C SER A 153 14.17 -1.79 16.10
N ILE A 154 13.25 -2.73 15.94
CA ILE A 154 11.92 -2.51 15.39
C ILE A 154 10.89 -2.98 16.42
N MET A 155 9.85 -2.18 16.62
CA MET A 155 8.74 -2.48 17.51
C MET A 155 7.43 -2.15 16.79
N TYR A 156 6.32 -2.76 17.20
CA TYR A 156 5.00 -2.54 16.64
C TYR A 156 4.06 -1.95 17.72
N GLY A 157 3.22 -1.00 17.36
CA GLY A 157 2.18 -0.44 18.24
C GLY A 157 2.32 1.05 18.47
N GLU A 158 1.80 1.53 19.61
CA GLU A 158 1.90 2.94 19.99
C GLU A 158 3.17 3.19 20.79
N PRO A 159 3.81 4.38 20.74
CA PRO A 159 5.03 4.67 21.50
C PRO A 159 4.94 4.37 23.00
N CYS A 160 3.74 4.41 23.58
CA CYS A 160 3.47 4.10 24.98
C CYS A 160 3.18 2.61 25.26
N SER A 161 2.91 1.81 24.23
CA SER A 161 2.53 0.40 24.32
C SER A 161 2.97 -0.35 23.06
N THR A 162 4.22 -0.85 23.08
CA THR A 162 4.84 -1.49 21.92
C THR A 162 5.14 -2.96 22.16
N VAL A 163 4.93 -3.77 21.12
CA VAL A 163 5.41 -5.15 21.02
C VAL A 163 6.80 -5.15 20.37
N PRO A 164 7.85 -5.70 21.00
CA PRO A 164 9.16 -5.83 20.37
C PRO A 164 9.13 -6.81 19.20
N VAL A 165 9.61 -6.40 18.02
CA VAL A 165 9.67 -7.24 16.80
C VAL A 165 11.10 -7.67 16.51
N PHE A 166 12.06 -6.75 16.61
CA PHE A 166 13.46 -7.02 16.34
C PHE A 166 14.38 -6.15 17.20
N LYS A 167 15.53 -6.71 17.59
CA LYS A 167 16.62 -5.98 18.21
C LYS A 167 17.95 -6.56 17.75
N LYS A 168 18.82 -5.71 17.20
CA LYS A 168 20.17 -6.09 16.80
C LYS A 168 20.96 -6.54 18.04
N ALA A 169 21.50 -7.76 17.99
CA ALA A 169 22.31 -8.29 19.08
C ALA A 169 23.54 -7.41 19.28
N MET A 170 23.83 -7.03 20.53
CA MET A 170 25.06 -6.31 20.82
C MET A 170 26.19 -7.33 20.92
N ILE A 171 27.13 -7.31 19.98
CA ILE A 171 28.39 -8.04 20.11
C ILE A 171 29.17 -7.33 21.23
N ARG A 172 29.23 -7.94 22.41
CA ARG A 172 30.16 -7.51 23.46
C ARG A 172 31.55 -7.96 23.00
N LYS A 173 32.42 -7.00 22.66
CA LYS A 173 33.86 -7.23 22.54
C LYS A 173 34.46 -7.34 23.93
#